data_AF-A0A7V9F0G2-F1
#
_entry.id   AF-A0A7V9F0G2-F1
#
_cell.length_a   1.000
_cell.length_b   1.000
_cell.length_c   1.000
_cell.angle_alpha   90.00
_cell.angle_beta   90.00
_cell.angle_gamma   90.00
#
_symmetry.space_group_name_H-M   'P 1'
#
loop_
_entity.id
_entity.type
_entity.pdbx_description
1 polymer ?
#
loop_
_entity_poly.entity_id
_entity_poly.type
_entity_poly.pdbx_seq_one_letter_code
_entity_poly.pdbx_strand_id
1 'polypeptide(L)' 'MSFIPRIPYYRWLDAVLTFVTQVTDPILNLFRRFLPPVRIGPGALDLAPMVATFVLLIVAGIAADLIRG' A
#
# COMPACT_ATOMS: atom_id res chain seq x y z
N MET A 1 1.78 5.53 17.72
CA MET A 1 1.04 4.35 18.21
C MET A 1 0.22 3.81 17.05
N SER A 2 0.47 2.56 16.63
CA SER A 2 -0.27 1.93 15.51
C SER A 2 -1.74 1.72 15.92
N PHE A 3 -2.68 2.07 15.04
CA PHE A 3 -4.12 1.83 15.20
C PHE A 3 -4.49 0.36 14.98
N ILE A 4 -3.59 -0.44 14.42
CA ILE A 4 -3.77 -1.89 14.35
C ILE A 4 -3.75 -2.39 15.79
N PRO A 5 -4.87 -2.92 16.33
CA PRO A 5 -4.88 -3.53 17.64
C PRO A 5 -3.79 -4.59 17.63
N ARG A 6 -2.82 -4.55 18.55
CA ARG A 6 -1.85 -5.64 18.67
C ARG A 6 -2.64 -6.90 18.99
N ILE A 7 -2.90 -7.72 17.97
CA ILE A 7 -3.74 -8.92 18.07
C ILE A 7 -2.93 -9.92 18.91
N PRO A 8 -3.22 -10.12 20.20
CA PRO A 8 -2.25 -10.71 21.12
C PRO A 8 -2.40 -12.22 21.20
N TYR A 9 -2.81 -12.90 20.12
CA TYR A 9 -3.22 -14.30 20.20
C TYR A 9 -2.18 -15.28 19.63
N TYR A 10 -1.36 -14.88 18.64
CA TYR A 10 -0.35 -15.77 18.05
C TYR A 10 0.90 -15.02 17.57
N ARG A 11 2.07 -15.36 18.13
CA ARG A 11 3.39 -14.78 17.80
C ARG A 11 3.74 -14.89 16.30
N TRP A 12 3.31 -15.97 15.66
CA TRP A 12 3.54 -16.21 14.23
C TRP A 12 2.73 -15.24 13.35
N LEU A 13 1.50 -14.93 13.74
CA LEU A 13 0.66 -13.99 13.01
C LEU A 13 1.22 -12.57 13.12
N ASP A 14 1.70 -12.18 14.30
CA ASP A 14 2.32 -10.87 14.54
C ASP A 14 3.63 -10.71 13.75
N ALA A 15 4.43 -11.78 13.63
CA ALA A 15 5.63 -11.78 12.79
C ALA A 15 5.31 -11.61 11.30
N VAL A 16 4.29 -12.30 10.80
CA VAL A 16 3.86 -12.16 9.40
C VAL A 16 3.29 -10.77 9.14
N LEU A 17 2.44 -10.26 10.03
CA LEU A 17 1.90 -8.90 9.91
C LEU A 17 3.01 -7.86 9.94
N THR A 18 3.96 -7.96 10.87
CA THR A 18 5.10 -7.05 10.97
C THR A 18 5.96 -7.11 9.71
N PHE A 19 6.20 -8.30 9.17
CA PHE A 19 6.93 -8.47 7.92
C PHE A 19 6.22 -7.79 6.75
N VAL A 20 4.92 -8.06 6.58
CA VAL A 20 4.11 -7.44 5.51
C VAL A 20 4.12 -5.92 5.67
N THR A 21 3.93 -5.40 6.88
CA THR A 21 3.99 -3.96 7.14
C THR A 21 5.37 -3.39 6.79
N GLN A 22 6.48 -4.04 7.19
CA GLN A 22 7.83 -3.56 6.88
C GLN A 22 8.15 -3.56 5.38
N VAL A 23 7.65 -4.52 4.62
CA VAL A 23 7.85 -4.57 3.16
C VAL A 23 6.98 -3.55 2.44
N THR A 24 5.73 -3.40 2.89
CA THR A 24 4.73 -2.58 2.18
C THR A 24 4.84 -1.10 2.53
N ASP A 25 5.19 -0.75 3.77
CA ASP A 25 5.32 0.65 4.20
C ASP A 25 6.28 1.50 3.36
N PRO A 26 7.52 1.10 3.01
CA PRO A 26 8.41 1.94 2.21
C PRO A 26 7.83 2.23 0.82
N ILE A 27 7.17 1.24 0.20
CA ILE A 27 6.50 1.40 -1.09
C ILE A 27 5.33 2.38 -0.93
N LEU A 28 4.46 2.17 0.07
CA LEU A 28 3.33 3.04 0.30
C LEU A 28 3.77 4.47 0.66
N ASN A 29 4.84 4.64 1.43
CA ASN A 29 5.33 5.95 1.84
C ASN A 29 5.84 6.80 0.66
N LEU A 30 6.33 6.15 -0.40
CA LEU A 30 6.67 6.84 -1.65
C LEU A 30 5.43 7.42 -2.33
N PHE A 31 4.33 6.65 -2.37
CA PHE A 31 3.06 7.09 -2.96
C PHE A 31 2.28 8.07 -2.05
N ARG A 32 2.37 7.92 -0.71
CA ARG A 32 1.76 8.81 0.29
C ARG A 32 2.26 10.27 0.19
N ARG A 33 3.43 10.49 -0.42
CA ARG A 33 3.95 11.86 -0.71
C ARG A 33 3.20 12.56 -1.84
N PHE A 34 2.63 11.80 -2.77
CA PHE A 34 1.85 12.33 -3.89
C PHE A 34 0.36 12.36 -3.59
N LEU A 35 -0.10 11.46 -2.72
CA LEU A 35 -1.50 11.37 -2.31
C LEU A 35 -1.58 11.41 -0.78
N PRO A 36 -1.93 12.57 -0.19
CA PRO A 36 -2.16 12.65 1.24
C PRO A 36 -3.27 11.64 1.62
N PRO A 37 -3.12 10.91 2.74
CA PRO A 37 -4.08 9.91 3.16
C PRO A 37 -5.45 10.55 3.36
N VAL A 38 -6.45 10.09 2.62
CA VAL A 38 -7.83 10.54 2.78
C VAL A 38 -8.36 9.94 4.07
N ARG A 39 -8.43 10.75 5.12
CA ARG A 39 -9.05 10.37 6.40
C ARG A 39 -10.56 10.30 6.18
N ILE A 40 -11.13 9.10 6.22
CA ILE A 40 -12.58 8.89 6.17
C ILE A 40 -13.01 8.42 7.56
N GLY A 41 -13.52 9.37 8.37
CA GLY A 41 -13.96 9.09 9.74
C GLY A 41 -12.82 8.74 10.71
N PRO A 42 -13.01 7.80 11.66
CA PRO A 42 -11.97 7.33 12.58
C PRO A 42 -10.82 6.55 11.92
N GLY A 43 -10.98 6.16 10.64
CA GLY A 43 -10.01 5.39 9.88
C GLY A 43 -9.27 6.24 8.83
N ALA A 44 -7.99 5.92 8.61
CA ALA A 44 -7.29 6.35 7.41
C ALA A 44 -7.55 5.29 6.33
N LEU A 45 -8.30 5.64 5.29
CA LEU A 45 -8.41 4.77 4.11
C LEU A 45 -7.19 5.07 3.23
N ASP A 46 -6.19 4.20 3.28
CA ASP A 46 -5.01 4.30 2.43
C ASP A 46 -5.44 4.01 0.98
N LEU A 47 -5.64 5.06 0.18
CA LEU A 47 -5.86 4.97 -1.28
C LEU A 47 -4.56 4.73 -2.04
N ALA A 48 -3.41 4.82 -1.37
CA ALA A 48 -2.08 4.60 -1.93
C ALA A 48 -1.92 3.23 -2.65
N PRO A 49 -2.38 2.08 -2.11
CA PRO A 49 -2.32 0.79 -2.80
C PRO A 49 -3.17 0.78 -4.08
N MET A 50 -4.31 1.48 -4.05
CA MET A 50 -5.23 1.54 -5.18
C MET A 50 -4.62 2.36 -6.32
N VAL A 51 -4.01 3.50 -6.00
CA VAL A 51 -3.33 4.33 -7.00
C VAL A 51 -2.08 3.67 -7.55
N ALA A 52 -1.28 2.99 -6.71
CA ALA A 52 -0.13 2.22 -7.19
C ALA A 52 -0.55 1.19 -8.26
N THR A 53 -1.69 0.51 -8.04
CA THR A 53 -2.27 -0.41 -9.04
C THR A 53 -2.64 0.29 -10.33
N PHE A 54 -3.33 1.45 -10.26
CA PHE A 54 -3.69 2.21 -11.46
C PHE A 54 -2.47 2.69 -12.24
N VAL A 55 -1.43 3.18 -11.56
CA VAL A 55 -0.18 3.61 -12.20
C VAL A 55 0.50 2.43 -12.91
N LEU A 56 0.58 1.27 -12.25
CA LEU A 56 1.15 0.06 -12.87
C LEU A 56 0.37 -0.36 -14.12
N LEU A 57 -0.96 -0.32 -14.09
CA LEU A 57 -1.80 -0.65 -15.25
C LEU A 57 -1.57 0.33 -16.42
N ILE A 58 -1.46 1.63 -16.14
CA ILE A 58 -1.19 2.65 -17.17
C ILE A 58 0.20 2.43 -17.78
N VAL A 59 1.22 2.23 -16.95
CA VAL A 59 2.60 1.99 -17.42
C VAL A 59 2.68 0.69 -18.23
N ALA A 60 2.02 -0.37 -17.78
CA ALA A 60 1.96 -1.63 -18.52
C ALA A 60 1.29 -1.46 -19.89
N GLY A 61 0.22 -0.67 -19.97
CA GLY A 61 -0.43 -0.33 -21.23
C GLY A 61 0.50 0.40 -22.19
N ILE A 62 1.15 1.47 -21.72
CA ILE A 62 2.11 2.25 -22.52
C ILE A 62 3.27 1.38 -22.99
N ALA A 63 3.85 0.57 -22.09
CA ALA A 63 4.94 -0.32 -22.44
C ALA A 63 4.53 -1.37 -23.47
N ALA A 64 3.35 -1.97 -23.34
CA ALA A 64 2.84 -2.94 -24.30
C ALA A 64 2.57 -2.31 -25.67
N ASP A 65 2.08 -1.08 -25.72
CA ASP A 65 1.84 -0.35 -26.96
C ASP A 65 3.16 0.02 -27.65
N LEU A 66 4.16 0.45 -26.87
CA LEU A 66 5.50 0.74 -27.37
C LEU A 66 6.23 -0.51 -27.90
N ILE A 67 5.97 -1.68 -27.32
CA ILE A 67 6.55 -2.97 -27.77
C ILE A 67 5.81 -3.52 -29.00
N ARG A 68 4.52 -3.21 -29.16
CA ARG A 68 3.69 -3.67 -30.28
C ARG A 68 3.74 -2.74 -31.50
N GLY A 69 4.17 -1.48 -31.32
CA GLY A 69 4.56 -0.59 -32.42
C GLY A 69 5.80 -1.07 -33.15
#